data_AF-A0AAU4VTZ0-F1
#
_entry.id   AF-A0AAU4VTZ0-F1
#
_cell.length_a   1.000
_cell.length_b   1.000
_cell.length_c   1.000
_cell.angle_alpha   90.00
_cell.angle_beta   90.00
_cell.angle_gamma   90.00
#
_symmetry.space_group_name_H-M   'P 1'
#
loop_
_entity.id
_entity.type
_entity.pdbx_description
1 polymer ?
#
loop_
_entity_poly.entity_id
_entity_poly.type
_entity_poly.pdbx_seq_one_letter_code
_entity_poly.pdbx_strand_id
1 'polypeptide(L)'
;MISEPELAGEWGADRPYMPAQEPDAPRERLRGPRRAWLWALGGAVLASAVWAGVLTVQDRFSDPAPRIAYRHVEDLCKVKLTAVSGSTAQLTGDYARHEEHPALDWAYCAYGTPYVDGRLSYGAEVLVQLHKKADPRTEFGAGPTGLGGIGAMASSGGEVEQVPGLGERALLTHRVGGSRLEVLDGGAVFSLTVQWYGGPEAADPDEAAVQAAMIEDVRVLMAALRK
;
A
#
# COMPACT_ATOMS: atom_id res chain seq x y z
N MET A 1 34.90 -47.64 41.30
CA MET A 1 33.75 -48.39 40.77
C MET A 1 33.92 -48.40 39.26
N ILE A 2 34.59 -49.43 38.74
CA ILE A 2 34.02 -50.69 38.17
C ILE A 2 33.43 -50.35 36.78
N SER A 3 33.83 -50.92 35.64
CA SER A 3 34.70 -52.06 35.29
C SER A 3 34.95 -52.10 33.77
N GLU A 4 35.97 -52.87 33.39
CA GLU A 4 36.52 -53.37 32.10
C GLU A 4 35.46 -53.93 31.10
N PRO A 5 35.75 -54.46 29.86
CA PRO A 5 37.04 -54.97 29.34
C PRO A 5 37.35 -54.94 27.80
N GLU A 6 38.63 -55.21 27.50
CA GLU A 6 39.21 -56.11 26.47
C GLU A 6 38.62 -56.22 25.05
N LEU A 7 39.45 -55.91 24.03
CA LEU A 7 39.55 -56.69 22.80
C LEU A 7 41.03 -56.91 22.46
N ALA A 8 41.58 -57.99 23.02
CA ALA A 8 42.84 -58.59 22.64
C ALA A 8 42.70 -59.45 21.36
N GLY A 9 43.74 -59.44 20.52
CA GLY A 9 44.00 -60.44 19.46
C GLY A 9 43.10 -60.32 18.23
N GLU A 10 43.54 -60.53 17.00
CA GLU A 10 44.66 -61.31 16.49
C GLU A 10 44.90 -60.82 15.05
N TRP A 11 46.09 -60.31 14.75
CA TRP A 11 46.46 -59.91 13.38
C TRP A 11 46.73 -61.19 12.58
N GLY A 12 45.68 -61.73 11.95
CA GLY A 12 45.80 -62.73 10.90
C GLY A 12 46.45 -62.12 9.66
N ALA A 13 47.78 -62.08 9.62
CA ALA A 13 48.56 -61.70 8.47
C ALA A 13 48.64 -62.87 7.47
N ASP A 14 47.53 -63.19 6.80
CA ASP A 14 47.55 -64.10 5.65
C ASP A 14 46.30 -63.90 4.76
N ARG A 15 46.27 -62.80 4.01
CA ARG A 15 45.56 -62.75 2.73
C ARG A 15 46.39 -61.96 1.70
N PRO A 16 46.69 -62.54 0.53
CA PRO A 16 47.38 -61.81 -0.54
C PRO A 16 46.56 -60.60 -0.98
N TYR A 17 47.24 -59.48 -1.21
CA TYR A 17 46.68 -58.27 -1.79
C TYR A 17 46.11 -58.59 -3.19
N MET A 18 44.79 -58.65 -3.33
CA MET A 18 44.13 -58.52 -4.62
C MET A 18 43.78 -57.06 -4.82
N PRO A 19 44.29 -56.38 -5.86
CA PRO A 19 43.79 -55.06 -6.20
C PRO A 19 42.29 -55.17 -6.50
N ALA A 20 41.49 -54.41 -5.77
CA ALA A 20 40.08 -54.25 -6.09
C ALA A 20 39.99 -53.69 -7.51
N GLN A 21 39.37 -54.44 -8.42
CA GLN A 21 39.04 -53.95 -9.74
C GLN A 21 37.89 -52.97 -9.57
N GLU A 22 38.18 -51.67 -9.61
CA GLU A 22 37.16 -50.63 -9.62
C GLU A 22 36.19 -50.90 -10.78
N PRO A 23 34.88 -50.87 -10.54
CA PRO A 23 33.91 -50.95 -11.63
C PRO A 23 34.16 -49.77 -12.55
N ASP A 24 34.31 -50.03 -13.85
CA ASP A 24 34.45 -49.01 -14.90
C ASP A 24 33.46 -47.88 -14.62
N ALA A 25 33.97 -46.73 -14.19
CA ALA A 25 33.18 -45.53 -14.04
C ALA A 25 32.48 -45.29 -15.39
N PRO A 26 31.16 -44.99 -15.40
CA PRO A 26 30.48 -44.71 -16.65
C PRO A 26 31.26 -43.58 -17.33
N ARG A 27 31.75 -43.84 -18.55
CA ARG A 27 32.47 -42.86 -19.36
C ARG A 27 31.61 -41.60 -19.45
N GLU A 28 31.83 -40.65 -18.55
CA GLU A 28 31.35 -39.29 -18.73
C GLU A 28 32.03 -38.82 -20.00
N ARG A 29 31.22 -38.72 -21.06
CA ARG A 29 31.63 -38.04 -22.27
C ARG A 29 31.93 -36.62 -21.84
N LEU A 30 33.20 -36.33 -21.58
CA LEU A 30 33.74 -34.99 -21.41
C LEU A 30 33.44 -34.21 -22.70
N ARG A 31 32.22 -33.69 -22.80
CA ARG A 31 31.90 -32.60 -23.70
C ARG A 31 32.74 -31.44 -23.18
N GLY A 32 33.84 -31.17 -23.87
CA GLY A 32 34.85 -30.21 -23.40
C GLY A 32 34.25 -28.88 -22.93
N PRO A 33 34.95 -28.16 -22.03
CA PRO A 33 34.41 -27.03 -21.27
C PRO A 33 33.72 -25.97 -22.15
N ARG A 34 34.22 -25.76 -23.37
CA ARG A 34 33.61 -24.87 -24.37
C ARG A 34 32.19 -25.26 -24.77
N ARG A 35 31.91 -26.56 -24.92
CA ARG A 35 30.60 -27.06 -25.36
C ARG A 35 29.57 -26.91 -24.24
N ALA A 36 29.96 -27.19 -22.99
CA ALA A 36 29.13 -26.93 -21.82
C ALA A 36 28.82 -25.42 -21.66
N TRP A 37 29.82 -24.57 -21.89
CA TRP A 37 29.66 -23.12 -21.80
C TRP A 37 28.74 -22.54 -22.89
N LEU A 38 28.83 -23.06 -24.12
CA LEU A 38 27.91 -22.69 -25.21
C LEU A 38 26.45 -23.11 -24.92
N TRP A 39 26.24 -24.26 -24.28
CA TRP A 39 24.91 -24.68 -23.84
C TRP A 39 24.36 -23.79 -22.72
N ALA A 40 25.21 -23.40 -21.76
CA ALA A 40 24.82 -22.46 -20.70
C ALA A 40 24.43 -21.09 -21.26
N LEU A 41 25.21 -20.54 -22.20
CA LEU A 41 24.87 -19.30 -22.90
C LEU A 41 23.58 -19.42 -23.70
N GLY A 42 23.40 -20.51 -24.44
CA GLY A 42 22.17 -20.77 -25.19
C GLY A 42 20.94 -20.83 -24.27
N GLY A 43 21.08 -21.49 -23.11
CA GLY A 43 20.03 -21.53 -22.08
C GLY A 43 19.72 -20.15 -21.51
N ALA A 44 20.74 -19.34 -21.21
CA ALA A 44 20.56 -17.98 -20.71
C ALA A 44 19.84 -17.07 -21.73
N VAL A 45 20.21 -17.15 -23.00
CA VAL A 45 19.57 -16.37 -24.08
C VAL A 45 18.11 -16.80 -24.28
N LEU A 46 17.84 -18.11 -24.32
CA LEU A 46 16.47 -18.63 -24.42
C LEU A 46 15.61 -18.21 -23.23
N ALA A 47 16.13 -18.34 -22.01
CA ALA A 47 15.42 -17.90 -20.81
C ALA A 47 15.11 -16.39 -20.86
N SER A 48 16.08 -15.58 -21.30
CA SER A 48 15.92 -14.12 -21.43
C SER A 48 14.86 -13.77 -22.47
N ALA A 49 14.85 -14.46 -23.61
CA ALA A 49 13.85 -14.28 -24.66
C ALA A 49 12.45 -14.68 -24.19
N VAL A 50 12.33 -15.78 -23.44
CA VAL A 50 11.05 -16.23 -22.85
C VAL A 50 10.54 -15.20 -21.86
N TRP A 51 11.38 -14.73 -20.92
CA TRP A 51 10.97 -13.71 -19.95
C TRP A 51 10.59 -12.38 -20.61
N ALA A 52 11.37 -11.93 -21.60
CA ALA A 52 11.01 -10.75 -22.38
C ALA A 52 9.66 -10.94 -23.09
N GLY A 53 9.43 -12.10 -23.70
CA GLY A 53 8.14 -12.45 -24.31
C GLY A 53 6.98 -12.40 -23.32
N VAL A 54 7.13 -13.03 -22.15
CA VAL A 54 6.13 -13.03 -21.07
C VAL A 54 5.81 -11.60 -20.61
N LEU A 55 6.83 -10.77 -20.36
CA LEU A 55 6.62 -9.38 -19.94
C LEU A 55 5.89 -8.55 -21.00
N THR A 56 6.20 -8.74 -22.29
CA THR A 56 5.50 -8.02 -23.38
C THR A 56 4.05 -8.45 -23.55
N VAL A 57 3.75 -9.73 -23.30
CA VAL A 57 2.39 -10.26 -23.31
C VAL A 57 1.62 -9.69 -22.11
N GLN A 58 2.22 -9.74 -20.93
CA GLN A 58 1.62 -9.19 -19.71
C GLN A 58 1.29 -7.71 -19.86
N ASP A 59 2.19 -6.89 -20.41
CA ASP A 59 1.95 -5.46 -20.60
C ASP A 59 0.78 -5.18 -21.56
N ARG A 60 0.62 -6.02 -22.61
CA ARG A 60 -0.50 -5.92 -23.56
C ARG A 60 -1.85 -6.37 -23.00
N PHE A 61 -1.84 -7.26 -22.01
CA PHE A 61 -3.04 -7.78 -21.36
C PHE A 61 -3.26 -7.18 -19.97
N SER A 62 -2.51 -6.14 -19.61
CA SER A 62 -2.76 -5.36 -18.40
C SER A 62 -4.19 -4.82 -18.42
N ASP A 63 -4.80 -4.73 -17.23
CA ASP A 63 -6.14 -4.17 -17.11
C ASP A 63 -6.22 -2.78 -17.74
N PRO A 64 -7.32 -2.46 -18.43
CA PRO A 64 -7.50 -1.14 -19.02
C PRO A 64 -7.43 -0.07 -17.93
N ALA A 65 -6.80 1.06 -18.28
CA ALA A 65 -6.71 2.21 -17.39
C ALA A 65 -8.09 2.56 -16.79
N PRO A 66 -8.17 2.83 -15.48
CA PRO A 66 -9.44 3.08 -14.84
C PRO A 66 -10.05 4.39 -15.37
N ARG A 67 -11.39 4.44 -15.44
CA ARG A 67 -12.11 5.62 -15.93
C ARG A 67 -12.05 6.75 -14.90
N ILE A 68 -11.57 7.92 -15.31
CA ILE A 68 -11.47 9.11 -14.45
C ILE A 68 -12.49 10.17 -14.90
N ALA A 69 -13.57 10.32 -14.14
CA ALA A 69 -14.62 11.32 -14.35
C ALA A 69 -14.30 12.70 -13.73
N TYR A 70 -13.13 12.85 -13.13
CA TYR A 70 -12.74 14.03 -12.35
C TYR A 70 -11.57 14.79 -12.99
N ARG A 71 -11.52 16.11 -12.75
CA ARG A 71 -10.40 16.96 -13.17
C ARG A 71 -9.35 17.10 -12.06
N HIS A 72 -8.09 17.20 -12.44
CA HIS A 72 -7.01 17.54 -11.51
C HIS A 72 -7.20 18.97 -10.98
N VAL A 73 -6.69 19.21 -9.77
CA VAL A 73 -6.80 20.50 -9.07
C VAL A 73 -5.43 20.90 -8.58
N GLU A 74 -4.97 22.08 -9.01
CA GLU A 74 -3.68 22.63 -8.58
C GLU A 74 -3.72 23.15 -7.14
N ASP A 75 -4.87 23.69 -6.71
CA ASP A 75 -5.06 24.27 -5.39
C ASP A 75 -6.34 23.77 -4.73
N LEU A 76 -6.18 22.69 -3.97
CA LEU A 76 -7.30 22.03 -3.28
C LEU A 76 -7.82 22.85 -2.09
N CYS A 77 -7.01 23.75 -1.53
CA CYS A 77 -7.41 24.60 -0.41
C CYS A 77 -8.47 25.65 -0.79
N LYS A 78 -8.70 25.90 -2.09
CA LYS A 78 -9.84 26.70 -2.57
C LYS A 78 -11.19 26.05 -2.27
N VAL A 79 -11.23 24.73 -2.09
CA VAL A 79 -12.44 24.03 -1.65
C VAL A 79 -12.63 24.29 -0.17
N LYS A 80 -13.84 24.72 0.20
CA LYS A 80 -14.19 24.99 1.60
C LYS A 80 -14.84 23.77 2.22
N LEU A 81 -14.35 23.36 3.39
CA LEU A 81 -14.99 22.36 4.24
C LEU A 81 -16.10 23.01 5.07
N THR A 82 -17.20 23.36 4.39
CA THR A 82 -18.24 24.22 4.97
C THR A 82 -19.04 23.46 6.03
N ALA A 83 -19.41 22.21 5.75
CA ALA A 83 -20.15 21.39 6.69
C ALA A 83 -19.28 21.06 7.91
N VAL A 84 -18.03 20.63 7.69
CA VAL A 84 -17.11 20.28 8.79
C VAL A 84 -16.84 21.53 9.64
N SER A 85 -16.61 22.69 9.02
CA SER A 85 -16.43 23.95 9.75
C SER A 85 -17.65 24.33 10.58
N GLY A 86 -18.86 24.03 10.10
CA GLY A 86 -20.11 24.27 10.83
C GLY A 86 -20.32 23.32 12.01
N SER A 87 -19.82 22.08 11.92
CA SER A 87 -19.90 21.07 13.00
C SER A 87 -18.77 21.16 14.04
N THR A 88 -17.67 21.84 13.71
CA THR A 88 -16.47 21.92 14.55
C THR A 88 -16.11 23.37 14.87
N ALA A 89 -15.12 23.90 14.16
CA ALA A 89 -14.63 25.26 14.22
C ALA A 89 -14.28 25.73 12.80
N GLN A 90 -14.13 27.04 12.61
CA GLN A 90 -13.82 27.59 11.29
C GLN A 90 -12.45 27.13 10.81
N LEU A 91 -12.43 26.10 9.95
CA LEU A 91 -11.22 25.57 9.35
C LEU A 91 -10.76 26.47 8.20
N THR A 92 -9.47 26.75 8.16
CA THR A 92 -8.84 27.50 7.07
C THR A 92 -7.74 26.65 6.44
N GLY A 93 -7.80 26.48 5.11
CA GLY A 93 -6.79 25.78 4.35
C GLY A 93 -5.59 26.69 4.09
N ASP A 94 -4.41 26.26 4.50
CA ASP A 94 -3.18 27.07 4.44
C ASP A 94 -2.01 26.34 3.78
N TYR A 95 -2.12 25.03 3.55
CA TYR A 95 -1.07 24.23 2.97
C TYR A 95 -1.57 23.36 1.81
N ALA A 96 -1.38 23.87 0.59
CA ALA A 96 -1.68 23.15 -0.65
C ALA A 96 -0.43 22.49 -1.25
N ARG A 97 -0.60 21.26 -1.75
CA ARG A 97 0.38 20.53 -2.57
C ARG A 97 -0.34 19.80 -3.69
N HIS A 98 0.30 19.68 -4.83
CA HIS A 98 -0.21 18.89 -5.94
C HIS A 98 0.96 18.37 -6.78
N GLU A 99 0.71 17.31 -7.53
CA GLU A 99 1.63 16.78 -8.53
C GLU A 99 0.85 16.13 -9.65
N GLU A 100 1.36 16.29 -10.87
CA GLU A 100 0.91 15.54 -12.04
C GLU A 100 2.00 14.56 -12.45
N HIS A 101 1.63 13.28 -12.56
CA HIS A 101 2.56 12.23 -12.98
C HIS A 101 1.87 11.30 -13.98
N PRO A 102 2.56 10.71 -14.98
CA PRO A 102 1.91 9.86 -15.99
C PRO A 102 1.10 8.67 -15.44
N ALA A 103 1.32 8.26 -14.19
CA ALA A 103 0.60 7.17 -13.53
C ALA A 103 -0.50 7.62 -12.55
N LEU A 104 -0.34 8.80 -11.94
CA LEU A 104 -1.16 9.27 -10.82
C LEU A 104 -1.08 10.79 -10.77
N ASP A 105 -2.22 11.47 -10.76
CA ASP A 105 -2.28 12.89 -10.37
C ASP A 105 -2.80 12.98 -8.95
N TRP A 106 -2.22 13.82 -8.11
CA TRP A 106 -2.69 13.99 -6.74
C TRP A 106 -2.69 15.44 -6.29
N ALA A 107 -3.66 15.79 -5.46
CA ALA A 107 -3.80 17.11 -4.86
C ALA A 107 -4.12 16.97 -3.38
N TYR A 108 -3.54 17.83 -2.56
CA TYR A 108 -3.61 17.78 -1.10
C TYR A 108 -3.83 19.18 -0.53
N CYS A 109 -4.65 19.26 0.51
CA CYS A 109 -4.75 20.44 1.35
C CYS A 109 -4.83 20.05 2.83
N ALA A 110 -4.07 20.74 3.67
CA ALA A 110 -4.29 20.74 5.11
C ALA A 110 -5.07 22.00 5.54
N TYR A 111 -5.99 21.79 6.47
CA TYR A 111 -6.80 22.81 7.11
C TYR A 111 -6.55 22.75 8.61
N GLY A 112 -6.51 23.92 9.24
CA GLY A 112 -6.32 24.01 10.68
C GLY A 112 -7.15 25.12 11.29
N THR A 113 -7.22 25.06 12.62
CA THR A 113 -7.66 26.16 13.46
C THR A 113 -6.49 26.67 14.32
N PRO A 114 -6.41 27.96 14.62
CA PRO A 114 -5.46 28.45 15.61
C PRO A 114 -5.72 27.77 16.97
N TYR A 115 -4.64 27.41 17.66
CA TYR A 115 -4.72 26.84 19.00
C TYR A 115 -5.29 27.90 19.97
N VAL A 116 -6.29 27.50 20.75
CA VAL A 116 -6.87 28.31 21.82
C VAL A 116 -6.91 27.47 23.08
N ASP A 117 -6.32 27.98 24.15
CA ASP A 117 -6.24 27.26 25.42
C ASP A 117 -7.64 26.97 25.99
N GLY A 118 -7.80 25.76 26.55
CA GLY A 118 -9.09 25.29 27.06
C GLY A 118 -10.14 24.96 25.99
N ARG A 119 -9.77 24.88 24.70
CA ARG A 119 -10.66 24.46 23.61
C ARG A 119 -10.07 23.32 22.79
N LEU A 120 -10.94 22.52 22.17
CA LEU A 120 -10.52 21.58 21.15
C LEU A 120 -9.93 22.33 19.96
N SER A 121 -8.75 21.89 19.54
CA SER A 121 -8.12 22.27 18.28
C SER A 121 -8.48 21.26 17.21
N TYR A 122 -8.88 21.73 16.04
CA TYR A 122 -9.26 20.86 14.92
C TYR A 122 -8.27 20.99 13.77
N GLY A 123 -8.03 19.86 13.11
CA GLY A 123 -7.31 19.79 11.85
C GLY A 123 -8.11 18.95 10.86
N ALA A 124 -8.00 19.28 9.58
CA ALA A 124 -8.51 18.44 8.52
C ALA A 124 -7.51 18.32 7.38
N GLU A 125 -7.48 17.17 6.73
CA GLU A 125 -6.61 16.90 5.59
C GLU A 125 -7.44 16.30 4.47
N VAL A 126 -7.34 16.89 3.28
CA VAL A 126 -8.01 16.41 2.07
C VAL A 126 -6.96 15.95 1.09
N LEU A 127 -7.13 14.76 0.54
CA LEU A 127 -6.33 14.21 -0.55
C LEU A 127 -7.25 13.73 -1.66
N VAL A 128 -6.96 14.12 -2.89
CA VAL A 128 -7.59 13.60 -4.10
C VAL A 128 -6.52 12.94 -4.94
N GLN A 129 -6.73 11.68 -5.30
CA GLN A 129 -5.85 10.88 -6.13
C GLN A 129 -6.59 10.43 -7.38
N LEU A 130 -6.04 10.71 -8.55
CA LEU A 130 -6.56 10.32 -9.86
C LEU A 130 -5.61 9.33 -10.50
N HIS A 131 -5.92 8.04 -10.37
CA HIS A 131 -5.08 6.95 -10.83
C HIS A 131 -5.26 6.77 -12.34
N LYS A 132 -4.21 7.04 -13.13
CA LYS A 132 -4.24 6.97 -14.61
C LYS A 132 -3.79 5.62 -15.17
N LYS A 133 -3.08 4.81 -14.38
CA LYS A 133 -2.55 3.52 -14.80
C LYS A 133 -3.03 2.34 -13.96
N ALA A 134 -2.84 2.40 -12.64
CA ALA A 134 -3.25 1.32 -11.74
C ALA A 134 -4.70 1.52 -11.29
N ASP A 135 -5.52 0.47 -11.30
CA ASP A 135 -6.88 0.55 -10.77
C ASP A 135 -6.85 0.56 -9.23
N PRO A 136 -7.29 1.64 -8.56
CA PRO A 136 -7.25 1.73 -7.10
C PRO A 136 -8.21 0.75 -6.41
N ARG A 137 -9.18 0.16 -7.12
CA ARG A 137 -10.19 -0.73 -6.53
C ARG A 137 -9.60 -2.00 -5.91
N THR A 138 -8.47 -2.47 -6.41
CA THR A 138 -7.78 -3.68 -5.93
C THR A 138 -7.15 -3.48 -4.55
N GLU A 139 -6.74 -2.24 -4.22
CA GLU A 139 -6.08 -1.90 -2.96
C GLU A 139 -7.00 -1.10 -2.02
N PHE A 140 -8.13 -0.60 -2.50
CA PHE A 140 -9.04 0.24 -1.72
C PHE A 140 -9.61 -0.51 -0.50
N GLY A 141 -9.28 0.01 0.69
CA GLY A 141 -9.64 -0.58 1.97
C GLY A 141 -8.78 -1.78 2.40
N ALA A 142 -7.75 -2.15 1.63
CA ALA A 142 -6.83 -3.25 1.94
C ALA A 142 -5.65 -2.83 2.84
N GLY A 143 -5.62 -1.57 3.30
CA GLY A 143 -4.60 -1.10 4.25
C GLY A 143 -4.62 -1.94 5.54
N PRO A 144 -3.46 -2.13 6.22
CA PRO A 144 -3.43 -2.89 7.45
C PRO A 144 -4.40 -2.24 8.45
N THR A 145 -5.38 -3.02 8.95
CA THR A 145 -6.23 -2.62 10.08
C THR A 145 -5.32 -2.28 11.26
N GLY A 146 -4.97 -1.01 11.44
CA GLY A 146 -3.97 -0.60 12.44
C GLY A 146 -2.93 0.42 11.97
N LEU A 147 -2.60 0.47 10.68
CA LEU A 147 -1.68 1.45 10.09
C LEU A 147 -2.46 2.26 9.06
N GLY A 148 -3.08 3.35 9.52
CA GLY A 148 -3.84 4.24 8.66
C GLY A 148 -2.99 4.84 7.54
N GLY A 149 -3.66 5.24 6.48
CA GLY A 149 -3.33 6.37 5.61
C GLY A 149 -1.97 6.44 4.90
N ILE A 150 -1.94 7.35 3.92
CA ILE A 150 -0.72 7.78 3.24
C ILE A 150 -0.30 9.10 3.89
N GLY A 151 0.96 9.23 4.32
CA GLY A 151 1.51 10.49 4.87
C GLY A 151 1.01 10.82 6.28
N ALA A 152 0.79 12.11 6.57
CA ALA A 152 0.29 12.59 7.88
C ALA A 152 -1.09 12.02 8.27
N MET A 153 -1.84 11.49 7.29
CA MET A 153 -3.10 10.79 7.54
C MET A 153 -2.92 9.37 8.11
N ALA A 154 -1.68 8.94 8.35
CA ALA A 154 -1.38 7.66 8.95
C ALA A 154 -1.56 7.69 10.46
N SER A 155 -2.67 7.13 10.95
CA SER A 155 -2.89 6.95 12.38
C SER A 155 -3.66 5.68 12.71
N SER A 156 -3.61 5.31 13.98
CA SER A 156 -4.00 4.00 14.54
C SER A 156 -5.38 3.54 14.06
N GLY A 157 -5.46 2.25 13.73
CA GLY A 157 -6.69 1.61 13.26
C GLY A 157 -7.88 1.77 14.21
N GLY A 158 -9.07 1.60 13.65
CA GLY A 158 -10.33 1.57 14.38
C GLY A 158 -11.42 0.91 13.53
N GLU A 159 -12.66 0.99 14.00
CA GLU A 159 -13.81 0.38 13.32
C GLU A 159 -14.04 1.04 11.96
N VAL A 160 -14.26 0.21 10.94
CA VAL A 160 -14.48 0.65 9.56
C VAL A 160 -15.92 0.36 9.18
N GLU A 161 -16.65 1.40 8.85
CA GLU A 161 -18.03 1.34 8.40
C GLU A 161 -18.14 1.69 6.91
N GLN A 162 -19.10 1.07 6.22
CA GLN A 162 -19.41 1.44 4.85
C GLN A 162 -20.40 2.60 4.82
N VAL A 163 -20.14 3.61 3.98
CA VAL A 163 -21.03 4.74 3.76
C VAL A 163 -21.77 4.55 2.44
N PRO A 164 -23.04 4.11 2.43
CA PRO A 164 -23.78 3.91 1.19
C PRO A 164 -24.09 5.23 0.49
N GLY A 165 -24.16 5.21 -0.85
CA GLY A 165 -24.59 6.35 -1.65
C GLY A 165 -23.54 7.44 -1.86
N LEU A 166 -22.27 7.16 -1.59
CA LEU A 166 -21.14 8.05 -1.86
C LEU A 166 -20.08 7.32 -2.70
N GLY A 167 -19.91 7.73 -3.96
CA GLY A 167 -19.04 7.03 -4.92
C GLY A 167 -19.51 5.59 -5.24
N GLU A 168 -18.60 4.77 -5.75
CA GLU A 168 -18.81 3.32 -5.91
C GLU A 168 -18.66 2.58 -4.58
N ARG A 169 -17.68 2.99 -3.77
CA ARG A 169 -17.43 2.47 -2.42
C ARG A 169 -16.94 3.60 -1.53
N ALA A 170 -17.45 3.71 -0.31
CA ALA A 170 -16.97 4.64 0.68
C ALA A 170 -16.82 3.97 2.05
N LEU A 171 -15.73 4.31 2.74
CA LEU A 171 -15.33 3.74 4.02
C LEU A 171 -15.10 4.88 5.02
N LEU A 172 -15.74 4.79 6.18
CA LEU A 172 -15.52 5.66 7.31
C LEU A 172 -14.78 4.88 8.39
N THR A 173 -13.58 5.35 8.75
CA THR A 173 -12.78 4.77 9.83
C THR A 173 -12.84 5.67 11.04
N HIS A 174 -13.32 5.12 12.16
CA HIS A 174 -13.27 5.78 13.47
C HIS A 174 -11.85 5.72 14.02
N ARG A 175 -11.35 6.82 14.60
CA ARG A 175 -10.00 6.88 15.18
C ARG A 175 -10.06 7.58 16.53
N VAL A 176 -9.10 7.27 17.39
CA VAL A 176 -8.92 8.03 18.63
C VAL A 176 -8.51 9.46 18.24
N GLY A 177 -9.32 10.45 18.63
CA GLY A 177 -9.07 11.85 18.29
C GLY A 177 -9.30 12.21 16.81
N GLY A 178 -10.12 11.44 16.08
CA GLY A 178 -10.42 11.78 14.70
C GLY A 178 -11.30 10.78 13.94
N SER A 179 -11.56 11.08 12.68
CA SER A 179 -12.23 10.20 11.73
C SER A 179 -11.59 10.32 10.35
N ARG A 180 -11.71 9.28 9.53
CA ARG A 180 -11.20 9.25 8.14
C ARG A 180 -12.29 8.74 7.22
N LEU A 181 -12.66 9.52 6.22
CA LEU A 181 -13.57 9.13 5.16
C LEU A 181 -12.77 8.93 3.88
N GLU A 182 -12.89 7.75 3.27
CA GLU A 182 -12.32 7.42 1.98
C GLU A 182 -13.42 7.07 1.00
N VAL A 183 -13.35 7.61 -0.21
CA VAL A 183 -14.34 7.38 -1.26
C VAL A 183 -13.63 7.02 -2.55
N LEU A 184 -14.04 5.90 -3.12
CA LEU A 184 -13.61 5.38 -4.40
C LEU A 184 -14.72 5.60 -5.43
N ASP A 185 -14.38 6.21 -6.56
CA ASP A 185 -15.28 6.36 -7.70
C ASP A 185 -14.49 6.27 -9.01
N GLY A 186 -14.58 5.12 -9.67
CA GLY A 186 -13.75 4.79 -10.83
C GLY A 186 -12.25 4.82 -10.51
N GLY A 187 -11.48 5.58 -11.27
CA GLY A 187 -10.04 5.80 -11.05
C GLY A 187 -9.71 6.89 -10.02
N ALA A 188 -10.70 7.43 -9.30
CA ALA A 188 -10.48 8.48 -8.31
C ALA A 188 -10.65 7.97 -6.88
N VAL A 189 -9.76 8.41 -5.99
CA VAL A 189 -9.85 8.21 -4.54
C VAL A 189 -9.84 9.57 -3.85
N PHE A 190 -10.86 9.82 -3.05
CA PHE A 190 -10.99 11.01 -2.19
C PHE A 190 -10.77 10.56 -0.75
N SER A 191 -9.91 11.27 -0.02
CA SER A 191 -9.69 11.05 1.40
C SER A 191 -9.93 12.37 2.14
N LEU A 192 -10.75 12.33 3.19
CA LEU A 192 -10.92 13.41 4.14
C LEU A 192 -10.63 12.87 5.54
N THR A 193 -9.61 13.41 6.18
CA THR A 193 -9.29 13.17 7.59
C THR A 193 -9.72 14.39 8.37
N VAL A 194 -10.45 14.19 9.47
CA VAL A 194 -10.68 15.23 10.49
C VAL A 194 -10.12 14.70 11.80
N GLN A 195 -9.37 15.55 12.49
CA GLN A 195 -8.72 15.22 13.75
C GLN A 195 -8.94 16.35 14.75
N TRP A 196 -9.00 15.98 16.03
CA TRP A 196 -9.18 16.93 17.12
C TRP A 196 -8.29 16.56 18.29
N TYR A 197 -7.78 17.60 18.95
CA TYR A 197 -6.90 17.47 20.11
C TYR A 197 -7.31 18.49 21.17
N GLY A 198 -7.34 18.07 22.43
CA GLY A 198 -7.68 18.94 23.55
C GLY A 198 -7.06 18.46 24.86
N GLY A 199 -7.05 19.36 25.84
CA GLY A 199 -6.73 19.00 27.22
C GLY A 199 -7.86 18.18 27.86
N PRO A 200 -7.62 17.57 29.04
CA PRO A 200 -8.58 16.70 29.72
C PRO A 200 -9.89 17.39 30.14
N GLU A 201 -9.94 18.72 30.11
CA GLU A 201 -11.13 19.53 30.43
C GLU A 201 -11.95 19.90 29.18
N ALA A 202 -11.46 19.60 27.97
CA ALA A 202 -12.20 19.87 26.76
C ALA A 202 -13.31 18.84 26.58
N ALA A 203 -14.54 19.30 26.32
CA ALA A 203 -15.65 18.41 25.97
C ALA A 203 -15.36 17.71 24.63
N ASP A 204 -15.63 16.41 24.56
CA ASP A 204 -15.51 15.64 23.32
C ASP A 204 -16.44 16.21 22.23
N PRO A 205 -16.03 16.17 20.94
CA PRO A 205 -16.87 16.62 19.87
C PRO A 205 -18.04 15.65 19.65
N ASP A 206 -19.12 16.17 19.04
CA ASP A 206 -20.16 15.31 18.47
C ASP A 206 -19.61 14.61 17.22
N GLU A 207 -19.01 13.44 17.41
CA GLU A 207 -18.37 12.68 16.33
C GLU A 207 -19.35 12.37 15.19
N ALA A 208 -20.60 12.05 15.51
CA ALA A 208 -21.62 11.73 14.52
C ALA A 208 -21.94 12.97 13.66
N ALA A 209 -22.02 14.15 14.26
CA ALA A 209 -22.19 15.40 13.52
C ALA A 209 -20.98 15.70 12.61
N VAL A 210 -19.76 15.47 13.11
CA VAL A 210 -18.53 15.64 12.30
C VAL A 210 -18.52 14.68 11.12
N GLN A 211 -18.89 13.42 11.32
CA GLN A 211 -18.91 12.41 10.26
C GLN A 211 -19.97 12.69 9.19
N ALA A 212 -21.17 13.11 9.61
CA ALA A 212 -22.21 13.56 8.68
C ALA A 212 -21.72 14.76 7.84
N ALA A 213 -21.02 15.69 8.48
CA ALA A 213 -20.42 16.84 7.82
C ALA A 213 -19.29 16.45 6.83
N MET A 214 -18.44 15.48 7.19
CA MET A 214 -17.42 14.93 6.30
C MET A 214 -18.02 14.34 5.02
N ILE A 215 -19.12 13.57 5.16
CA ILE A 215 -19.84 12.98 4.03
C ILE A 215 -20.38 14.07 3.09
N GLU A 216 -20.92 15.15 3.65
CA GLU A 216 -21.44 16.26 2.86
C GLU A 216 -20.34 17.03 2.13
N ASP A 217 -19.26 17.41 2.81
CA ASP A 217 -18.16 18.15 2.18
C ASP A 217 -17.47 17.32 1.09
N VAL A 218 -17.30 15.99 1.28
CA VAL A 218 -16.77 15.12 0.22
C VAL A 218 -17.74 15.01 -0.96
N ARG A 219 -19.06 14.94 -0.72
CA ARG A 219 -20.05 14.95 -1.80
C ARG A 219 -19.97 16.24 -2.63
N VAL A 220 -19.85 17.38 -1.96
CA VAL A 220 -19.66 18.68 -2.60
C VAL A 220 -18.35 18.73 -3.38
N LEU A 221 -17.25 18.24 -2.80
CA LEU A 221 -15.95 18.14 -3.46
C LEU A 221 -16.03 17.29 -4.74
N MET A 222 -16.61 16.09 -4.67
CA MET A 222 -16.80 15.23 -5.83
C MET A 222 -17.61 15.93 -6.92
N ALA A 223 -18.73 16.54 -6.56
CA ALA A 223 -19.55 17.30 -7.51
C ALA A 223 -18.77 18.46 -8.13
N ALA A 224 -17.98 19.18 -7.34
CA ALA A 224 -17.16 20.29 -7.81
C ALA A 224 -16.11 19.82 -8.81
N LEU A 225 -15.47 18.67 -8.61
CA LEU A 225 -14.37 18.18 -9.47
C LEU A 225 -14.82 17.34 -10.66
N ARG A 226 -16.11 17.02 -10.77
CA ARG A 226 -16.64 16.25 -11.90
C ARG A 226 -16.45 17.02 -13.22
N LYS A 227 -16.13 16.29 -14.28
CA LYS A 227 -16.01 16.81 -15.67
C LYS A 227 -17.37 17.03 -16.32
#